data_AF-A0A3N2HQT1-F1
#
_entry.id   AF-A0A3N2HQT1-F1
#
_cell.length_a   1.000
_cell.length_b   1.000
_cell.length_c   1.000
_cell.angle_alpha   90.00
_cell.angle_beta   90.00
_cell.angle_gamma   90.00
#
_symmetry.space_group_name_H-M   'P 1'
#
loop_
_entity.id
_entity.type
_entity.pdbx_description
1 polymer ?
#
loop_
_entity_poly.entity_id
_entity_poly.type
_entity_poly.pdbx_seq_one_letter_code
_entity_poly.pdbx_strand_id
1 'polypeptide(L)'
;MKKLTRLAAIATAGLALTVGGVALPANAASNGYVYVVVRGTACGSTATTVKGIQVQNATIGWSLNWDRGDDIVYPQVRLGTANTLTLNLECYVGNRQVGYRYLPVTIRPTASNQTFWVG
;
A
#
# COMPACT_ATOMS: atom_id res chain seq x y z
N MET A 1 40.12 2.20 60.49
CA MET A 1 40.36 2.73 59.13
C MET A 1 39.27 3.76 58.79
N LYS A 2 39.68 4.95 58.30
CA LYS A 2 39.00 5.91 57.39
C LYS A 2 37.49 6.19 57.59
N LYS A 3 37.13 7.35 58.16
CA LYS A 3 36.77 8.65 57.51
C LYS A 3 35.42 8.66 56.78
N LEU A 4 34.58 9.60 57.25
CA LEU A 4 33.48 10.36 56.61
C LEU A 4 33.45 10.24 55.06
N THR A 5 32.33 10.43 54.33
CA THR A 5 31.66 11.74 54.17
C THR A 5 30.47 11.64 53.17
N ARG A 6 29.43 12.45 53.42
CA ARG A 6 28.47 13.14 52.51
C ARG A 6 27.26 12.39 51.89
N LEU A 7 26.10 12.82 52.39
CA LEU A 7 24.90 13.18 51.63
C LEU A 7 25.18 13.77 50.24
N ALA A 8 24.45 13.30 49.25
CA ALA A 8 23.95 14.13 48.16
C ALA A 8 22.57 13.60 47.74
N ALA A 9 21.52 14.23 48.27
CA ALA A 9 20.19 14.17 47.70
C ALA A 9 20.21 14.95 46.38
N ILE A 10 19.81 14.31 45.29
CA ILE A 10 19.32 15.01 44.09
C ILE A 10 17.87 14.60 43.95
N ALA A 11 17.02 15.37 44.63
CA ALA A 11 15.63 15.51 44.26
C ALA A 11 15.60 16.47 43.07
N THR A 12 15.18 16.00 41.90
CA THR A 12 14.54 16.86 40.91
C THR A 12 13.21 16.22 40.57
N ALA A 13 12.19 16.68 41.27
CA ALA A 13 10.81 16.50 40.89
C ALA A 13 10.59 17.17 39.52
N GLY A 14 10.40 16.37 38.49
CA GLY A 14 9.74 16.79 37.26
C GLY A 14 8.27 16.46 37.38
N LEU A 15 7.54 17.34 38.07
CA LEU A 15 6.09 17.27 38.23
C LEU A 15 5.40 17.37 36.86
N ALA A 16 4.36 16.55 36.72
CA ALA A 16 3.53 16.33 35.56
C ALA A 16 3.11 17.57 34.75
N LEU A 17 3.23 17.47 33.43
CA LEU A 17 2.26 18.04 32.50
C LEU A 17 1.42 16.87 31.96
N THR A 18 0.48 16.42 32.78
CA THR A 18 -0.78 15.84 32.32
C THR A 18 -1.54 16.93 31.59
N VAL A 19 -1.13 17.27 30.37
CA VAL A 19 -2.10 17.75 29.40
C VAL A 19 -2.83 16.49 28.99
N GLY A 20 -4.11 16.40 29.33
CA GLY A 20 -5.02 15.35 28.90
C GLY A 20 -5.16 15.36 27.38
N GLY A 21 -4.08 14.98 26.70
CA GLY A 21 -4.16 14.45 25.36
C GLY A 21 -4.90 13.15 25.51
N VAL A 22 -6.19 13.18 25.23
CA VAL A 22 -6.88 11.99 24.74
C VAL A 22 -5.94 11.45 23.68
N ALA A 23 -5.26 10.33 23.98
CA ALA A 23 -4.55 9.60 22.96
C ALA A 23 -5.66 9.23 21.98
N LEU A 24 -5.80 10.01 20.91
CA LEU A 24 -6.68 9.65 19.82
C LEU A 24 -6.28 8.23 19.49
N PRO A 25 -7.21 7.27 19.44
CA PRO A 25 -6.86 5.92 19.08
C PRO A 25 -6.04 6.02 17.80
N ALA A 26 -4.81 5.54 17.85
CA ALA A 26 -4.02 5.32 16.66
C ALA A 26 -4.80 4.26 15.88
N ASN A 27 -5.77 4.71 15.08
CA ASN A 27 -6.56 3.83 14.24
C ASN A 27 -5.55 3.25 13.25
N ALA A 28 -5.12 2.02 13.51
CA ALA A 28 -4.38 1.24 12.54
C ALA A 28 -5.20 1.31 11.24
N ALA A 29 -4.63 1.94 10.21
CA ALA A 29 -5.32 2.16 8.96
C ALA A 29 -5.89 0.81 8.50
N SER A 30 -7.22 0.76 8.36
CA SER A 30 -7.91 -0.48 8.03
C SER A 30 -7.48 -0.95 6.65
N ASN A 31 -7.32 -2.26 6.50
CA ASN A 31 -7.16 -2.83 5.18
C ASN A 31 -8.53 -2.89 4.48
N GLY A 32 -8.52 -2.70 3.18
CA GLY A 32 -9.68 -2.86 2.30
C GLY A 32 -9.27 -3.53 1.01
N TYR A 33 -10.22 -3.71 0.10
CA TYR A 33 -9.96 -4.18 -1.26
C TYR A 33 -10.53 -3.17 -2.24
N VAL A 34 -9.87 -3.00 -3.38
CA VAL A 34 -10.26 -2.03 -4.41
C VAL A 34 -10.11 -2.65 -5.77
N TYR A 35 -10.87 -2.16 -6.74
CA TYR A 35 -10.73 -2.56 -8.14
C TYR A 35 -9.65 -1.71 -8.80
N VAL A 36 -8.71 -2.36 -9.48
CA VAL A 36 -7.73 -1.69 -10.35
C VAL A 36 -7.97 -2.19 -11.77
N VAL A 37 -8.45 -1.31 -12.64
CA VAL A 37 -8.72 -1.59 -14.05
C VAL A 37 -7.56 -1.02 -14.87
N VAL A 38 -6.90 -1.90 -15.63
CA VAL A 38 -5.71 -1.56 -16.40
C VAL A 38 -6.08 -1.34 -17.85
N ARG A 39 -5.89 -0.12 -18.33
CA ARG A 39 -6.14 0.20 -19.74
C ARG A 39 -5.14 -0.50 -20.64
N GLY A 40 -5.61 -0.90 -21.83
CA GLY A 40 -4.76 -1.47 -22.87
C GLY A 40 -3.56 -0.61 -23.26
N THR A 41 -3.63 0.71 -23.06
CA THR A 41 -2.53 1.66 -23.26
C THR A 41 -1.32 1.39 -22.37
N ALA A 42 -1.51 0.77 -21.20
CA ALA A 42 -0.41 0.30 -20.35
C ALA A 42 0.51 -0.71 -21.06
N CYS A 43 0.01 -1.38 -22.11
CA CYS A 43 0.80 -2.28 -22.93
C CYS A 43 1.69 -1.57 -23.97
N GLY A 44 1.59 -0.24 -24.09
CA GLY A 44 2.38 0.60 -24.98
C GLY A 44 1.71 0.92 -26.32
N SER A 45 0.46 0.51 -26.52
CA SER A 45 -0.33 0.78 -27.73
C SER A 45 -1.83 0.85 -27.41
N THR A 46 -2.62 1.54 -28.23
CA THR A 46 -4.09 1.53 -28.14
C THR A 46 -4.70 0.27 -28.76
N ALA A 47 -3.94 -0.48 -29.58
CA ALA A 47 -4.38 -1.73 -30.19
C ALA A 47 -4.16 -2.96 -29.29
N THR A 48 -3.56 -2.77 -28.13
CA THR A 48 -3.27 -3.85 -27.18
C THR A 48 -4.34 -3.97 -26.10
N THR A 49 -4.54 -5.18 -25.61
CA THR A 49 -5.39 -5.49 -24.45
C THR A 49 -4.57 -6.20 -23.38
N VAL A 50 -4.91 -5.99 -22.12
CA VAL A 50 -4.44 -6.82 -21.01
C VAL A 50 -5.35 -8.04 -20.92
N LYS A 51 -4.79 -9.24 -20.77
CA LYS A 51 -5.55 -10.48 -20.53
C LYS A 51 -5.11 -11.23 -19.28
N GLY A 52 -4.16 -10.68 -18.56
CA GLY A 52 -3.72 -11.23 -17.31
C GLY A 52 -2.93 -10.21 -16.52
N ILE A 53 -3.07 -10.26 -15.20
CA ILE A 53 -2.44 -9.33 -14.28
C ILE A 53 -1.93 -10.14 -13.09
N GLN A 54 -0.65 -9.98 -12.78
CA GLN A 54 -0.09 -10.33 -11.49
C GLN A 54 0.17 -9.03 -10.74
N VAL A 55 -0.11 -8.99 -9.43
CA VAL A 55 -0.01 -7.76 -8.65
C VAL A 55 0.66 -7.98 -7.30
N GLN A 56 1.52 -7.05 -6.90
CA GLN A 56 2.11 -6.97 -5.58
C GLN A 56 1.82 -5.61 -4.96
N ASN A 57 1.32 -5.58 -3.73
CA ASN A 57 1.24 -4.39 -2.91
C ASN A 57 2.38 -4.38 -1.88
N ALA A 58 3.46 -3.66 -2.19
CA ALA A 58 4.64 -3.58 -1.34
C ALA A 58 4.35 -2.90 0.01
N THR A 59 3.32 -2.05 0.10
CA THR A 59 2.98 -1.30 1.31
C THR A 59 2.48 -2.20 2.44
N ILE A 60 1.81 -3.31 2.12
CA ILE A 60 1.24 -4.22 3.12
C ILE A 60 1.72 -5.67 2.98
N GLY A 61 2.63 -5.95 2.05
CA GLY A 61 3.14 -7.30 1.80
C GLY A 61 2.10 -8.26 1.23
N TRP A 62 1.07 -7.74 0.56
CA TRP A 62 0.05 -8.55 -0.11
C TRP A 62 0.40 -8.78 -1.58
N SER A 63 0.04 -9.93 -2.13
CA SER A 63 0.17 -10.20 -3.56
C SER A 63 -0.92 -11.12 -4.07
N LEU A 64 -1.18 -11.01 -5.37
CA LEU A 64 -1.92 -11.97 -6.16
C LEU A 64 -0.95 -12.52 -7.21
N ASN A 65 -1.05 -13.82 -7.48
CA ASN A 65 -0.40 -14.37 -8.66
C ASN A 65 -1.17 -13.94 -9.93
N TRP A 66 -1.03 -14.66 -11.04
CA TRP A 66 -1.78 -14.36 -12.26
C TRP A 66 -3.30 -14.49 -12.05
N ASP A 67 -3.99 -13.36 -12.15
CA ASP A 67 -5.38 -13.27 -12.57
C ASP A 67 -5.42 -13.28 -14.10
N ARG A 68 -6.23 -14.14 -14.74
CA ARG A 68 -6.25 -14.30 -16.20
C ARG A 68 -7.67 -14.26 -16.71
N GLY A 69 -7.88 -13.56 -17.81
CA GLY A 69 -9.16 -13.51 -18.52
C GLY A 69 -9.69 -12.09 -18.73
N ASP A 70 -9.20 -11.12 -17.97
CA ASP A 70 -9.65 -9.73 -18.02
C ASP A 70 -8.50 -8.73 -17.75
N ASP A 71 -8.86 -7.46 -17.64
CA ASP A 71 -7.98 -6.31 -17.41
C ASP A 71 -8.20 -5.67 -16.02
N ILE A 72 -8.76 -6.43 -15.07
CA ILE A 72 -9.10 -5.94 -13.73
C ILE A 72 -8.50 -6.85 -12.66
N VAL A 73 -8.05 -6.27 -11.54
CA VAL A 73 -7.68 -7.01 -10.34
C VAL A 73 -8.29 -6.39 -9.09
N TYR A 74 -8.40 -7.19 -8.03
CA TYR A 74 -8.97 -6.76 -6.75
C TYR A 74 -7.96 -6.80 -5.60
N PRO A 75 -6.93 -5.92 -5.60
CA PRO A 75 -5.88 -5.95 -4.59
C PRO A 75 -6.33 -5.53 -3.20
N GLN A 76 -5.75 -6.16 -2.18
CA GLN A 76 -5.81 -5.66 -0.81
C GLN A 76 -4.94 -4.40 -0.69
N VAL A 77 -5.44 -3.41 0.04
CA VAL A 77 -4.84 -2.09 0.22
C VAL A 77 -5.01 -1.61 1.66
N ARG A 78 -4.16 -0.67 2.08
CA ARG A 78 -4.33 0.10 3.32
C ARG A 78 -5.13 1.37 3.03
N LEU A 79 -6.30 1.51 3.63
CA LEU A 79 -7.18 2.67 3.43
C LEU A 79 -6.58 3.93 4.08
N GLY A 80 -6.85 5.10 3.50
CA GLY A 80 -6.34 6.40 3.97
C GLY A 80 -4.84 6.62 3.73
N THR A 81 -4.14 5.66 3.15
CA THR A 81 -2.68 5.69 2.95
C THR A 81 -2.32 5.41 1.48
N ALA A 82 -1.17 5.91 1.03
CA ALA A 82 -0.65 5.57 -0.29
C ALA A 82 -0.25 4.08 -0.32
N ASN A 83 -0.70 3.37 -1.34
CA ASN A 83 -0.34 1.98 -1.62
C ASN A 83 0.45 1.93 -2.92
N THR A 84 1.63 1.31 -2.89
CA THR A 84 2.45 1.09 -4.07
C THR A 84 2.18 -0.29 -4.61
N LEU A 85 1.46 -0.33 -5.72
CA LEU A 85 1.16 -1.55 -6.45
C LEU A 85 2.14 -1.70 -7.61
N THR A 86 2.65 -2.91 -7.77
CA THR A 86 3.44 -3.33 -8.91
C THR A 86 2.61 -4.33 -9.69
N LEU A 87 2.28 -4.00 -10.94
CA LEU A 87 1.54 -4.88 -11.84
C LEU A 87 2.45 -5.45 -12.91
N ASN A 88 2.41 -6.76 -13.10
CA ASN A 88 2.94 -7.46 -14.28
C ASN A 88 1.75 -7.82 -15.17
N LEU A 89 1.74 -7.27 -16.39
CA LEU A 89 0.62 -7.33 -17.33
C LEU A 89 0.94 -8.33 -18.44
N GLU A 90 0.00 -9.21 -18.77
CA GLU A 90 0.05 -10.07 -19.94
C GLU A 90 -0.64 -9.37 -21.12
N CYS A 91 0.14 -8.90 -22.09
CA CYS A 91 -0.33 -8.03 -23.17
C CYS A 91 -0.60 -8.82 -24.46
N TYR A 92 -1.70 -8.48 -25.13
CA TYR A 92 -2.15 -9.12 -26.36
C TYR A 92 -2.47 -8.09 -27.46
N VAL A 93 -2.32 -8.50 -28.71
CA VAL A 93 -2.94 -7.86 -29.88
C VAL A 93 -3.87 -8.89 -30.52
N GLY A 94 -5.18 -8.65 -30.46
CA GLY A 94 -6.18 -9.67 -30.77
C GLY A 94 -6.02 -10.91 -29.86
N ASN A 95 -5.68 -12.05 -30.46
CA ASN A 95 -5.46 -13.32 -29.75
C ASN A 95 -3.98 -13.71 -29.60
N ARG A 96 -3.05 -12.87 -30.06
CA ARG A 96 -1.61 -13.13 -29.96
C ARG A 96 -1.02 -12.39 -28.76
N GLN A 97 -0.36 -13.12 -27.88
CA GLN A 97 0.44 -12.52 -26.80
C GLN A 97 1.65 -11.78 -27.42
N VAL A 98 1.84 -10.53 -27.04
CA VAL A 98 2.92 -9.66 -27.54
C VAL A 98 3.99 -9.37 -26.48
N GLY A 99 3.78 -9.81 -25.24
CA GLY A 99 4.78 -9.78 -24.19
C GLY A 99 4.19 -9.47 -22.82
N TYR A 100 5.08 -9.20 -21.87
CA TYR A 100 4.73 -8.75 -20.54
C TYR A 100 5.12 -7.28 -20.35
N ARG A 101 4.35 -6.55 -19.55
CA ARG A 101 4.68 -5.17 -19.16
C ARG A 101 4.65 -4.97 -17.66
N TYR A 102 5.60 -4.20 -17.17
CA TYR A 102 5.69 -3.81 -15.77
C TYR A 102 5.09 -2.42 -15.61
N LEU A 103 4.13 -2.28 -14.69
CA LEU A 103 3.45 -1.02 -14.42
C LEU A 103 3.43 -0.74 -12.90
N PRO A 104 4.27 0.16 -12.40
CA PRO A 104 4.17 0.64 -11.02
C PRO A 104 3.07 1.70 -10.93
N VAL A 105 2.18 1.58 -9.95
CA VAL A 105 1.14 2.57 -9.67
C VAL A 105 1.05 2.87 -8.18
N THR A 106 0.78 4.12 -7.85
CA THR A 106 0.48 4.52 -6.48
C THR A 106 -0.96 4.97 -6.40
N ILE A 107 -1.74 4.34 -5.52
CA ILE A 107 -3.14 4.69 -5.28
C ILE A 107 -3.36 5.03 -3.81
N ARG A 108 -4.33 5.90 -3.51
CA ARG A 108 -4.67 6.30 -2.15
C ARG A 108 -6.17 6.14 -1.89
N PRO A 109 -6.65 4.89 -1.69
CA PRO A 109 -8.05 4.61 -1.44
C PRO A 109 -8.48 5.10 -0.06
N THR A 110 -9.70 5.60 0.02
CA THR A 110 -10.34 6.07 1.25
C THR A 110 -11.41 5.11 1.74
N ALA A 111 -11.86 4.17 0.89
CA ALA A 111 -12.84 3.14 1.21
C ALA A 111 -12.59 1.86 0.37
N SER A 112 -13.14 0.73 0.82
CA SER A 112 -13.17 -0.49 0.01
C SER A 112 -14.11 -0.35 -1.19
N ASN A 113 -13.95 -1.22 -2.18
CA ASN A 113 -14.70 -1.28 -3.45
C ASN A 113 -14.55 -0.05 -4.35
N GLN A 114 -13.60 0.85 -4.08
CA GLN A 114 -13.28 1.94 -5.02
C GLN A 114 -12.63 1.38 -6.29
N THR A 115 -12.83 2.07 -7.41
CA THR A 115 -12.23 1.71 -8.69
C THR A 115 -11.16 2.72 -9.09
N PHE A 116 -9.99 2.22 -9.48
CA PHE A 116 -8.88 3.00 -10.01
C PHE A 116 -8.60 2.55 -11.44
N TRP A 117 -8.60 3.51 -12.37
CA TRP A 117 -8.22 3.28 -13.76
C TRP A 117 -6.76 3.67 -13.93
N VAL A 118 -5.93 2.76 -14.43
CA VAL A 118 -4.48 2.96 -14.57
C VAL A 118 -4.02 2.62 -16.00
N GLY A 119 -2.94 3.26 -16.43
CA GLY A 119 -2.40 3.10 -17.79
C GLY A 119 -2.96 4.06 -18.83
#